data_AF-A0A9P0CNQ8-F1
#
_entry.id   AF-A0A9P0CNQ8-F1
#
_cell.length_a   1.000
_cell.length_b   1.000
_cell.length_c   1.000
_cell.angle_alpha   90.00
_cell.angle_beta   90.00
_cell.angle_gamma   90.00
#
_symmetry.space_group_name_H-M   'P 1'
#
loop_
_entity.id
_entity.type
_entity.pdbx_description
1 polymer ?
#
loop_
_entity_poly.entity_id
_entity_poly.type
_entity_poly.pdbx_seq_one_letter_code
_entity_poly.pdbx_strand_id
1 'polypeptide(L)'
;MNLESESVLLTIIEPFFGGSHKVLVDTLTKSFQNHKIKYSLITLPAKKWHWRARCGALQLYDKIPKITTEKVLWTSSVLNLAELLGLRPDLIPLKKIVYFHENQLIYPVQQIKSRDVQYSYNQITTW
;
A
#
# COMPACT_ATOMS: atom_id res chain seq x y z
N MET A 1 9.40 -8.97 -35.56
CA MET A 1 8.35 -8.31 -34.75
C MET A 1 8.04 -9.26 -33.60
N ASN A 2 8.64 -9.05 -32.43
CA ASN A 2 8.18 -9.61 -31.16
C ASN A 2 8.51 -8.56 -30.12
N LEU A 3 7.46 -7.87 -29.71
CA LEU A 3 7.48 -6.84 -28.68
C LEU A 3 7.94 -7.54 -27.40
N GLU A 4 9.12 -7.17 -26.90
CA GLU A 4 9.46 -7.42 -25.51
C GLU A 4 8.29 -6.89 -24.69
N SER A 5 7.50 -7.78 -24.07
CA SER A 5 6.51 -7.38 -23.10
C SER A 5 7.28 -6.89 -21.89
N GLU A 6 7.75 -5.65 -21.96
CA GLU A 6 8.48 -4.98 -20.90
C GLU A 6 7.68 -5.16 -19.60
N SER A 7 8.22 -5.98 -18.70
CA SER A 7 7.59 -6.47 -17.49
C SER A 7 7.21 -5.34 -16.55
N VAL A 8 6.02 -5.38 -15.95
CA VAL A 8 5.67 -4.51 -14.83
C VAL A 8 6.60 -4.87 -13.67
N LEU A 9 7.30 -3.88 -13.10
CA LEU A 9 8.29 -4.13 -12.05
C LEU A 9 7.69 -3.97 -10.64
N LEU A 10 6.71 -3.07 -10.51
CA LEU A 10 6.22 -2.54 -9.24
C LEU A 10 4.69 -2.58 -9.15
N THR A 11 4.16 -3.06 -8.03
CA THR A 11 2.75 -2.88 -7.65
C THR A 11 2.67 -1.87 -6.52
N ILE A 12 1.89 -0.82 -6.69
CA ILE A 12 1.64 0.23 -5.69
C ILE A 12 0.22 0.04 -5.15
N ILE A 13 0.10 -0.18 -3.84
CA ILE A 13 -1.17 -0.33 -3.15
C ILE A 13 -1.37 0.82 -2.17
N GLU A 14 -2.38 1.66 -2.41
CA GLU A 14 -2.74 2.78 -1.52
C GLU A 14 -4.20 2.68 -1.06
N PRO A 15 -4.47 2.17 0.16
CA PRO A 15 -5.84 2.02 0.66
C PRO A 15 -6.49 3.35 1.06
N PHE A 16 -5.78 4.47 1.08
CA PHE A 16 -6.32 5.79 1.36
C PHE A 16 -5.82 6.84 0.35
N PHE A 17 -6.29 6.72 -0.90
CA PHE A 17 -5.81 7.58 -1.98
C PHE A 17 -6.53 8.94 -2.02
N GLY A 18 -5.97 9.91 -1.30
CA GLY A 18 -6.42 11.31 -1.27
C GLY A 18 -5.54 12.16 -0.37
N GLY A 19 -5.77 13.47 -0.34
CA GLY A 19 -4.96 14.40 0.47
C GLY A 19 -3.45 14.22 0.25
N SER A 20 -2.69 14.22 1.33
CA SER A 20 -1.22 14.06 1.32
C SER A 20 -0.76 12.68 0.83
N HIS A 21 -1.54 11.61 1.02
CA HIS A 21 -1.24 10.28 0.48
C HIS A 21 -1.25 10.27 -1.05
N LYS A 22 -2.27 10.90 -1.66
CA LYS A 22 -2.33 11.06 -3.13
C LYS A 22 -1.18 11.91 -3.66
N VAL A 23 -0.83 13.01 -2.97
CA VAL A 23 0.30 13.85 -3.37
C VAL A 23 1.61 13.06 -3.39
N LEU A 24 1.85 12.22 -2.38
CA LEU A 24 3.02 11.34 -2.34
C LEU A 24 3.03 10.36 -3.51
N VAL A 25 1.95 9.60 -3.70
CA VAL A 25 1.87 8.57 -4.75
C VAL A 25 1.96 9.21 -6.15
N ASP A 26 1.30 10.34 -6.38
CA ASP A 26 1.42 11.08 -7.64
C ASP A 26 2.87 11.55 -7.89
N THR A 27 3.57 12.00 -6.85
CA THR A 27 4.98 12.42 -6.95
C THR A 27 5.89 11.24 -7.29
N LEU A 28 5.72 10.11 -6.60
CA LEU A 28 6.49 8.88 -6.86
C LEU A 28 6.23 8.35 -8.28
N THR A 29 4.97 8.26 -8.68
CA THR A 29 4.60 7.74 -10.01
C THR A 29 5.07 8.64 -11.14
N LYS A 30 5.07 9.97 -10.97
CA LYS A 30 5.72 10.90 -11.92
C LYS A 30 7.22 10.62 -12.05
N SER A 31 7.92 10.41 -10.94
CA SER A 31 9.35 10.02 -10.98
C SER A 31 9.55 8.69 -11.70
N PHE A 32 8.71 7.68 -11.43
CA PHE A 32 8.76 6.40 -12.11
C PHE A 32 8.56 6.53 -13.62
N GLN A 33 7.61 7.35 -14.07
CA GLN A 33 7.42 7.65 -15.49
C GLN A 33 8.66 8.28 -16.12
N ASN A 34 9.29 9.26 -15.45
CA ASN A 34 10.52 9.89 -15.93
C ASN A 34 11.69 8.89 -16.08
N HIS A 35 11.72 7.88 -15.23
CA HIS A 35 12.73 6.80 -15.26
C HIS A 35 12.27 5.54 -16.01
N LYS A 36 11.14 5.59 -16.73
CA LYS A 36 10.55 4.46 -17.47
C LYS A 36 10.32 3.20 -16.62
N ILE A 37 10.06 3.38 -15.32
CA ILE A 37 9.71 2.29 -14.41
C ILE A 37 8.23 1.97 -14.59
N LYS A 38 7.92 0.72 -14.94
CA LYS A 38 6.55 0.23 -15.07
C LYS A 38 5.96 -0.12 -13.70
N TYR A 39 4.76 0.40 -13.45
CA TYR A 39 4.04 0.14 -12.22
C TYR A 39 2.54 -0.09 -12.47
N SER A 40 1.91 -0.84 -11.58
CA SER A 40 0.45 -0.92 -11.43
C SER A 40 0.05 -0.15 -10.18
N LEU A 41 -1.09 0.54 -10.23
CA LEU A 41 -1.60 1.35 -9.12
C LEU A 41 -2.99 0.83 -8.72
N ILE A 42 -3.10 0.29 -7.51
CA ILE A 42 -4.34 -0.22 -6.92
C ILE A 42 -4.69 0.65 -5.72
N THR A 43 -5.88 1.25 -5.72
CA THR A 43 -6.25 2.23 -4.70
C THR A 43 -7.68 2.08 -4.20
N LEU A 44 -7.92 2.67 -3.02
CA LEU A 44 -9.25 2.94 -2.52
C LEU A 44 -9.44 4.44 -2.27
N PRO A 45 -10.67 4.98 -2.40
CA PRO A 45 -10.94 6.38 -2.10
C PRO A 45 -10.58 6.74 -0.65
N ALA A 46 -10.03 7.94 -0.43
CA ALA A 46 -9.76 8.55 0.86
C ALA A 46 -11.02 8.91 1.66
N LYS A 47 -11.79 7.90 2.03
CA LYS A 47 -12.98 8.00 2.87
C LYS A 47 -12.87 6.97 3.99
N LYS A 48 -13.33 7.36 5.19
CA LYS A 48 -13.41 6.47 6.36
C LYS A 48 -12.06 5.78 6.64
N TRP A 49 -11.01 6.57 6.95
CA TRP A 49 -9.64 6.05 7.12
C TRP A 49 -9.53 4.88 8.10
N HIS A 50 -10.28 4.91 9.21
CA HIS A 50 -10.35 3.80 10.16
C HIS A 50 -10.76 2.48 9.47
N TRP A 51 -11.70 2.52 8.53
CA TRP A 51 -12.12 1.35 7.75
C TRP A 51 -11.05 0.93 6.75
N ARG A 52 -10.27 1.87 6.20
CA ARG A 52 -9.13 1.53 5.33
C ARG A 52 -8.03 0.80 6.08
N ALA A 53 -7.73 1.25 7.30
CA ALA A 53 -6.74 0.59 8.14
C ALA A 53 -7.17 -0.82 8.57
N ARG A 54 -8.47 -1.04 8.80
CA ARG A 54 -9.00 -2.32 9.30
C ARG A 54 -9.39 -3.31 8.20
N CYS A 55 -9.87 -2.83 7.06
CA CYS A 55 -10.50 -3.66 6.03
C CYS A 55 -9.91 -3.41 4.63
N GLY A 56 -8.92 -2.52 4.50
CA GLY A 56 -8.33 -2.17 3.21
C GLY A 56 -7.75 -3.39 2.49
N ALA A 57 -7.10 -4.30 3.21
CA ALA A 57 -6.58 -5.56 2.67
C ALA A 57 -7.70 -6.41 2.05
N LEU A 58 -8.76 -6.66 2.82
CA LEU A 58 -9.94 -7.39 2.36
C LEU A 58 -10.68 -6.71 1.20
N GLN A 59 -10.64 -5.38 1.09
CA GLN A 59 -11.27 -4.65 -0.03
C GLN A 59 -10.41 -4.59 -1.29
N LEU A 60 -9.12 -4.92 -1.18
CA LEU A 60 -8.15 -4.84 -2.27
C LEU A 60 -7.71 -6.20 -2.79
N TYR A 61 -7.88 -7.28 -2.01
CA TYR A 61 -7.34 -8.60 -2.36
C TYR A 61 -7.81 -9.12 -3.74
N ASP A 62 -9.05 -8.80 -4.14
CA ASP A 62 -9.67 -9.17 -5.41
C ASP A 62 -9.36 -8.18 -6.55
N LYS A 63 -8.99 -6.94 -6.21
CA LYS A 63 -8.61 -5.89 -7.17
C LYS A 63 -7.17 -6.01 -7.64
N ILE A 64 -6.31 -6.66 -6.85
CA ILE A 64 -4.92 -6.89 -7.22
C ILE A 64 -4.92 -8.02 -8.25
N PRO A 65 -4.45 -7.80 -9.49
CA PRO A 65 -4.35 -8.88 -10.47
C PRO A 65 -3.39 -9.97 -9.97
N LYS A 66 -3.44 -11.15 -10.59
CA LYS A 66 -2.43 -12.18 -10.32
C LYS A 66 -1.07 -11.64 -10.73
N ILE A 67 -0.13 -11.66 -9.79
CA ILE A 67 1.23 -11.19 -10.04
C ILE A 67 1.95 -12.21 -10.91
N THR A 68 2.50 -11.74 -12.02
CA THR A 68 3.17 -12.61 -13.00
C THR A 68 4.60 -12.15 -13.29
N THR A 69 4.88 -10.85 -13.14
CA THR A 69 6.18 -10.28 -13.53
C THR A 69 6.72 -9.27 -12.51
N GLU A 70 5.87 -8.77 -11.63
CA GLU A 70 6.21 -7.78 -10.62
C GLU A 70 7.18 -8.37 -9.59
N LYS A 71 8.13 -7.54 -9.15
CA LYS A 71 9.18 -7.93 -8.19
C LYS A 71 9.07 -7.16 -6.88
N VAL A 72 8.37 -6.03 -6.89
CA VAL A 72 8.26 -5.11 -5.76
C VAL A 72 6.80 -4.79 -5.49
N LEU A 73 6.41 -4.86 -4.23
CA LEU A 73 5.16 -4.36 -3.70
C LEU A 73 5.46 -3.13 -2.84
N TRP A 74 4.89 -1.99 -3.19
CA TRP A 74 4.93 -0.76 -2.39
C TRP A 74 3.55 -0.48 -1.78
N THR A 75 3.51 -0.05 -0.53
CA THR A 75 2.28 0.38 0.12
C THR A 75 2.53 1.42 1.22
N SER A 76 1.51 2.18 1.59
CA SER A 76 1.55 2.99 2.82
C SER A 76 1.22 2.14 4.04
N SER A 77 1.67 2.59 5.22
CA SER A 77 1.40 1.97 6.52
C SER A 77 -0.07 2.01 6.96
N VAL A 78 -0.97 2.54 6.13
CA VAL A 78 -2.41 2.41 6.31
C VAL A 78 -2.85 0.99 5.95
N LEU A 79 -2.19 0.32 5.00
CA LEU A 79 -2.53 -1.05 4.65
C LEU A 79 -2.09 -2.00 5.75
N ASN A 80 -3.01 -2.85 6.22
CA ASN A 80 -2.65 -4.03 6.98
C ASN A 80 -1.97 -5.05 6.04
N LEU A 81 -0.66 -4.94 5.88
CA LEU A 81 0.09 -5.75 4.92
C LEU A 81 0.07 -7.23 5.32
N ALA A 82 0.19 -7.54 6.61
CA ALA A 82 0.14 -8.92 7.11
C ALA A 82 -1.15 -9.64 6.70
N GLU A 83 -2.29 -8.96 6.86
CA GLU A 83 -3.59 -9.48 6.44
C GLU A 83 -3.65 -9.67 4.93
N LEU A 84 -3.15 -8.71 4.14
CA LEU A 84 -3.13 -8.86 2.69
C LEU A 84 -2.27 -10.06 2.27
N LEU A 85 -1.11 -10.26 2.87
CA LEU A 85 -0.23 -11.41 2.55
C LEU A 85 -0.86 -12.74 2.95
N GLY A 86 -1.65 -12.78 4.03
CA GLY A 86 -2.45 -13.95 4.40
C GLY A 86 -3.56 -14.26 3.39
N LEU A 87 -4.22 -13.23 2.85
CA LEU A 87 -5.25 -13.36 1.82
C LEU A 87 -4.69 -13.65 0.42
N ARG A 88 -3.46 -13.20 0.15
CA ARG A 88 -2.77 -13.31 -1.14
C ARG A 88 -1.36 -13.86 -0.97
N PRO A 89 -1.21 -15.18 -0.72
CA PRO A 89 0.10 -15.79 -0.54
C PRO A 89 1.04 -15.64 -1.74
N ASP A 90 0.51 -15.41 -2.94
CA ASP A 90 1.29 -15.13 -4.14
C ASP A 90 2.06 -13.80 -4.08
N LEU A 91 1.71 -12.90 -3.15
CA LEU A 91 2.43 -11.64 -2.92
C LEU A 91 3.61 -11.79 -1.95
N ILE A 92 3.67 -12.89 -1.17
CA ILE A 92 4.71 -13.13 -0.16
C ILE A 92 6.14 -13.06 -0.74
N PRO A 93 6.42 -13.65 -1.93
CA PRO A 93 7.76 -13.65 -2.50
C PRO A 93 8.27 -12.28 -2.97
N LEU A 94 7.38 -11.29 -3.10
CA LEU A 94 7.77 -9.97 -3.57
C LEU A 94 8.68 -9.27 -2.56
N LYS A 95 9.49 -8.32 -3.04
CA LYS A 95 10.17 -7.36 -2.17
C LYS A 95 9.14 -6.33 -1.71
N LYS A 96 9.00 -6.11 -0.41
CA LYS A 96 8.00 -5.19 0.17
C LYS A 96 8.68 -3.89 0.56
N ILE A 97 8.07 -2.77 0.20
CA ILE A 97 8.43 -1.42 0.63
C ILE A 97 7.21 -0.83 1.30
N VAL A 98 7.35 -0.43 2.55
CA VAL A 98 6.26 0.14 3.34
C VAL A 98 6.63 1.56 3.72
N TYR A 99 5.81 2.51 3.29
CA TYR A 99 6.00 3.91 3.63
C TYR A 99 5.09 4.33 4.77
N PHE A 100 5.69 4.79 5.86
CA PHE A 100 4.94 5.28 7.02
C PHE A 100 4.54 6.74 6.84
N HIS A 101 3.38 6.97 6.25
CA HIS A 101 2.83 8.31 6.07
C HIS A 101 2.43 8.93 7.40
N GLU A 102 1.85 8.10 8.28
CA GLU A 102 1.66 8.39 9.69
C GLU A 102 2.17 7.20 10.53
N ASN A 103 2.79 7.50 11.68
CA ASN A 103 3.15 6.50 12.67
C ASN A 103 2.11 6.48 13.78
N GLN A 104 1.29 5.43 13.83
CA GLN A 104 0.16 5.31 14.77
C GLN A 104 0.62 5.00 16.20
N LEU A 105 1.85 4.48 16.39
CA LEU A 105 2.43 4.25 17.72
C LEU A 105 2.63 5.57 18.46
N ILE A 106 3.11 6.59 17.74
CA ILE A 106 3.49 7.90 18.32
C ILE A 106 2.75 9.07 17.68
N TYR A 107 1.58 8.82 17.07
CA TYR A 107 0.85 9.88 16.37
C TYR A 107 0.53 11.05 17.32
N PRO A 108 0.80 12.31 16.92
CA PRO A 108 0.53 13.45 17.78
C PRO A 108 -0.98 13.60 17.96
N VAL A 109 -1.40 13.73 19.21
CA VAL A 109 -2.80 13.94 19.57
C VAL A 109 -2.91 15.20 20.41
N GLN A 110 -3.94 16.00 20.16
CA GLN A 110 -4.21 17.21 20.96
C GLN A 110 -4.61 16.86 22.40
N GLN A 111 -5.23 15.70 22.59
CA GLN A 111 -5.65 15.19 23.88
C GLN A 111 -5.22 13.73 24.00
N ILE A 112 -4.58 13.37 25.11
CA ILE A 112 -4.25 11.99 25.42
C ILE A 112 -5.54 11.28 25.85
N LYS A 113 -6.00 10.35 25.01
CA LYS A 113 -7.14 9.47 25.27
C LYS A 113 -6.70 8.03 25.11
N SER A 114 -7.52 7.09 25.60
CA SER A 114 -7.34 5.67 25.27
C SER A 114 -7.28 5.53 23.74
N ARG A 115 -6.15 5.01 23.24
CA ARG A 115 -5.92 4.85 21.81
C ARG A 115 -6.48 3.53 21.34
N ASP A 116 -6.94 3.52 20.10
CA ASP A 116 -7.22 2.28 19.42
C ASP A 116 -5.90 1.60 19.04
N VAL A 117 -5.58 0.52 19.76
CA VAL A 117 -4.34 -0.23 19.60
C VAL A 117 -4.25 -0.93 18.24
N GLN A 118 -5.40 -1.15 17.58
CA GLN A 118 -5.45 -1.89 16.31
C GLN A 118 -4.59 -1.23 15.23
N TYR A 119 -4.58 0.11 15.13
CA TYR A 119 -3.82 0.79 14.09
C TYR A 119 -2.32 0.66 14.29
N SER A 120 -1.86 0.74 15.54
CA SER A 120 -0.45 0.50 15.88
C SER A 120 -0.08 -0.95 15.65
N TYR A 121 -0.95 -1.89 16.03
CA TYR A 121 -0.74 -3.31 15.81
C TYR A 121 -0.59 -3.67 14.33
N ASN A 122 -1.46 -3.12 13.46
CA ASN A 122 -1.37 -3.32 12.01
C ASN A 122 -0.02 -2.83 11.45
N GLN A 123 0.49 -1.71 11.98
CA GLN A 123 1.79 -1.17 11.57
C GLN A 123 2.98 -1.98 12.07
N ILE A 124 2.91 -2.54 13.29
CA ILE A 124 3.95 -3.42 13.84
C ILE A 124 4.00 -4.75 13.09
N THR A 125 2.84 -5.26 12.67
CA THR A 125 2.73 -6.56 11.99
C THR A 125 3.14 -6.54 10.52
N THR A 126 3.47 -5.36 10.00
CA THR A 126 3.89 -5.16 8.63
C THR A 126 5.40 -5.42 8.50
N TRP A 127 5.78 -6.68 8.25
CA TRP A 127 7.17 -7.15 8.02
C TRP A 127 7.36 -7.91 6.70
#